data_AF-A0A537RNJ6-F1
#
_entry.id   AF-A0A537RNJ6-F1
#
_cell.length_a   1.000
_cell.length_b   1.000
_cell.length_c   1.000
_cell.angle_alpha   90.00
_cell.angle_beta   90.00
_cell.angle_gamma   90.00
#
_symmetry.space_group_name_H-M   'P 1'
#
loop_
_entity.id
_entity.type
_entity.pdbx_description
1 polymer ?
#
loop_
_entity_poly.entity_id
_entity_poly.type
_entity_poly.pdbx_seq_one_letter_code
_entity_poly.pdbx_strand_id
1 'polypeptide(L)' 'MDFDWDETKRLSNLEERGVDFKDAALIFEGPVIAKEDTRKDYGEQR' A
#
# COMPACT_ATOMS: atom_id res chain seq x y z
N MET A 1 1.86 13.82 1.47
CA MET A 1 0.99 12.70 1.84
C MET A 1 1.65 12.06 3.03
N ASP A 2 1.04 12.17 4.20
CA ASP A 2 1.63 11.62 5.43
C ASP A 2 1.14 10.18 5.59
N PHE A 3 2.10 9.25 5.65
CA PHE A 3 1.83 7.85 5.89
C PHE A 3 2.14 7.53 7.34
N ASP A 4 1.23 6.80 7.98
CA ASP A 4 1.42 6.27 9.33
C ASP A 4 1.13 4.76 9.31
N TRP A 5 1.87 4.02 10.11
CA TRP A 5 1.68 2.60 10.31
C TRP A 5 2.20 2.19 11.68
N ASP A 6 1.67 1.08 12.17
CA ASP A 6 2.25 0.39 13.31
C ASP A 6 3.61 -0.23 12.92
N GLU A 7 4.66 0.07 13.69
CA GLU A 7 6.02 -0.42 13.40
C GLU A 7 6.14 -1.94 13.55
N THR A 8 5.38 -2.57 14.44
CA THR A 8 5.34 -4.03 14.55
C THR A 8 4.81 -4.65 13.25
N LYS A 9 3.73 -4.07 12.71
CA LYS A 9 3.15 -4.50 11.44
C LYS A 9 4.10 -4.29 10.26
N ARG A 10 4.87 -3.18 10.23
CA ARG A 10 5.89 -2.96 9.19
C ARG A 10 6.95 -4.07 9.22
N LEU A 11 7.49 -4.38 10.40
CA LEU A 11 8.50 -5.42 10.57
C LEU A 11 7.97 -6.82 10.20
N SER A 12 6.75 -7.17 10.65
CA SER A 12 6.12 -8.44 10.28
C SER A 12 5.89 -8.54 8.77
N ASN A 13 5.42 -7.47 8.11
CA ASN A 13 5.23 -7.50 6.66
C ASN A 13 6.55 -7.61 5.89
N LEU A 14 7.61 -6.97 6.38
CA LEU A 14 8.94 -7.10 5.80
C LEU A 14 9.46 -8.55 5.94
N GLU A 15 9.25 -9.20 7.07
CA GLU A 15 9.66 -10.59 7.28
C GLU A 15 8.82 -11.59 6.46
N GLU A 16 7.50 -11.48 6.53
CA GLU A 16 6.58 -12.46 5.92
C GLU A 16 6.45 -12.30 4.40
N ARG A 17 6.52 -11.06 3.90
CA ARG A 17 6.24 -10.72 2.50
C ARG A 17 7.42 -10.08 1.78
N GLY A 18 8.50 -9.74 2.48
CA GLY A 18 9.68 -9.13 1.86
C GLY A 18 9.47 -7.69 1.39
N VAL A 19 8.45 -6.99 1.90
CA VAL A 19 8.11 -5.62 1.48
C VAL A 19 8.10 -4.68 2.68
N ASP A 20 8.95 -3.66 2.67
CA ASP A 20 8.93 -2.58 3.65
C ASP A 20 7.89 -1.51 3.24
N PHE A 21 7.10 -1.03 4.20
CA PHE A 21 6.14 0.05 3.99
C PHE A 21 6.83 1.38 3.66
N LYS A 22 8.04 1.60 4.17
CA LYS A 22 8.82 2.81 3.84
C LYS A 22 9.17 2.83 2.36
N ASP A 23 9.62 1.70 1.82
CA ASP A 23 9.96 1.58 0.40
C ASP A 23 8.71 1.66 -0.47
N ALA A 24 7.62 1.00 -0.05
CA ALA A 24 6.35 1.04 -0.78
C ALA A 24 5.75 2.46 -0.82
N ALA A 25 5.94 3.27 0.22
CA ALA A 25 5.46 4.65 0.24
C ALA A 25 6.13 5.53 -0.83
N LEU A 26 7.35 5.20 -1.27
CA LEU A 26 8.08 5.97 -2.27
C LEU A 26 7.37 6.03 -3.63
N ILE A 27 6.46 5.09 -3.94
CA ILE A 27 5.69 5.13 -5.20
C ILE A 27 4.83 6.40 -5.32
N PHE A 28 4.47 7.00 -4.19
CA PHE A 28 3.64 8.20 -4.13
C PHE A 28 4.46 9.50 -4.23
N GLU A 29 5.79 9.44 -4.28
CA GLU A 29 6.64 10.63 -4.47
C GLU A 29 6.63 11.14 -5.92
N GLY A 30 6.12 10.33 -6.86
CA GLY A 30 6.00 10.67 -8.28
C GLY A 30 4.57 10.56 -8.80
N PRO A 31 4.37 10.69 -10.13
CA PRO A 31 3.08 10.46 -10.76
C PRO A 31 2.58 9.04 -10.49
N VAL A 32 1.40 8.94 -9.89
CA VAL A 32 0.74 7.66 -9.63
C VAL A 32 -0.29 7.39 -10.72
N ILE A 33 -0.22 6.21 -11.33
CA ILE A 33 -1.24 5.71 -12.25
C ILE A 33 -2.12 4.73 -11.47
N ALA A 34 -3.39 5.07 -11.30
CA ALA A 34 -4.39 4.22 -10.68
C ALA A 34 -5.60 4.05 -11.62
N LYS A 35 -6.29 2.91 -11.52
CA LYS A 35 -7.51 2.62 -12.26
C LYS A 35 -8.45 1.86 -11.35
N GLU A 36 -9.71 2.29 -11.31
CA GLU A 36 -10.76 1.63 -10.54
C GLU A 36 -10.99 0.19 -11.04
N ASP A 37 -11.07 -0.73 -10.09
CA ASP A 37 -11.37 -2.14 -10.34
C ASP A 37 -12.88 -2.37 -10.42
N THR A 38 -13.38 -2.46 -11.65
CA THR A 38 -14.78 -2.69 -11.96
C THR A 38 -15.09 -4.17 -12.27
N ARG A 39 -14.19 -5.11 -11.95
CA ARG A 39 -14.36 -6.53 -12.31
C ARG A 39 -15.47 -7.22 -11.49
N LYS A 40 -15.69 -6.78 -10.26
CA LYS A 40 -16.72 -7.29 -9.35
C LYS A 40 -17.19 -6.16 -8.43
N ASP A 41 -18.45 -6.22 -7.99
CA ASP A 41 -18.93 -5.41 -6.87
C ASP A 41 -18.39 -5.97 -5.55
N TYR A 42 -17.46 -5.24 -4.93
CA TYR A 42 -16.86 -5.57 -3.63
C TYR A 42 -17.58 -4.89 -2.45
N GLY A 43 -18.66 -4.15 -2.71
CA GLY A 43 -19.34 -3.31 -1.71
C GLY A 43 -18.59 -2.02 -1.36
N GLU A 44 -17.48 -1.74 -2.02
CA GLU A 44 -16.62 -0.57 -1.84
C GLU A 44 -15.83 -0.29 -3.13
N GLN A 45 -15.32 0.93 -3.27
CA GLN A 45 -14.45 1.32 -4.38
C GLN A 45 -13.12 0.54 -4.30
N ARG A 46 -12.66 0.02 -5.43
CA ARG A 46 -11.45 -0.80 -5.52
C ARG A 46 -10.48 -0.28 -6.55
#